data_AF-A0A7V7E7B0-F1
#
_entry.id   AF-A0A7V7E7B0-F1
#
_cell.length_a   1.000
_cell.length_b   1.000
_cell.length_c   1.000
_cell.angle_alpha   90.00
_cell.angle_beta   90.00
_cell.angle_gamma   90.00
#
_symmetry.space_group_name_H-M   'P 1'
#
loop_
_entity.id
_entity.type
_entity.pdbx_description
1 polymer ?
#
loop_
_entity_poly.entity_id
_entity_poly.type
_entity_poly.pdbx_seq_one_letter_code
_entity_poly.pdbx_strand_id
1 'polypeptide(L)'
;MPASEHSSPEQLKALFQTLLRKIPAAADRRQLEDATCAALQLMLRRTGDRELLASLQRQARDIIGSLPETGQSEDARADLRRASGRCIDLLKQAKKLRKPRPPRTAAAAREKGRKSSQAVKAAFGLAGATAFIAAGIWLWQVTDSGKHTAADLAHQFELAASGENILVHVFGGPLRVEKKGDLILVVAEKVPAATCVSAAWQLARKGTVSINHVTTQRVTAASLSEMCHEEDDGATLAWSPAPPTNK
;
A
#
# COMPACT_ATOMS: atom_id res chain seq x y z
N MET A 1 27.60 11.88 21.50
CA MET A 1 26.14 11.85 21.28
C MET A 1 25.89 11.06 20.01
N PRO A 2 25.30 9.85 20.06
CA PRO A 2 25.07 9.08 18.85
C PRO A 2 23.92 9.71 18.07
N ALA A 3 24.17 9.98 16.79
CA ALA A 3 23.17 10.45 15.84
C ALA A 3 21.99 9.49 15.85
N SER A 4 20.80 10.02 16.07
CA SER A 4 19.54 9.29 15.93
C SER A 4 19.44 8.76 14.49
N GLU A 5 19.75 7.48 14.30
CA GLU A 5 19.55 6.75 13.06
C GLU A 5 18.09 6.95 12.61
N HIS A 6 17.94 7.71 11.52
CA HIS A 6 16.69 7.79 10.80
C HIS A 6 16.44 6.43 10.15
N SER A 7 15.84 5.50 10.90
CA SER A 7 15.43 4.20 10.34
C SER A 7 14.55 4.46 9.12
N SER A 8 14.97 3.96 7.96
CA SER A 8 14.25 4.20 6.71
C SER A 8 12.82 3.65 6.83
N PRO A 9 11.83 4.23 6.11
CA PRO A 9 10.46 3.73 6.16
C PRO A 9 10.36 2.24 5.77
N GLU A 10 11.27 1.77 4.93
CA GLU A 10 11.37 0.36 4.54
C GLU A 10 11.94 -0.53 5.67
N GLN A 11 12.95 -0.05 6.41
CA GLN A 11 13.43 -0.76 7.61
C GLN A 11 12.32 -0.90 8.66
N LEU A 12 11.49 0.14 8.83
CA LEU A 12 10.38 0.10 9.79
C LEU A 12 9.30 -0.91 9.37
N LYS A 13 9.00 -1.00 8.08
CA LYS A 13 8.09 -2.04 7.55
C LYS A 13 8.67 -3.44 7.72
N ALA A 14 9.94 -3.65 7.38
CA ALA A 14 10.60 -4.93 7.53
C ALA A 14 10.61 -5.40 9.00
N LEU A 15 10.87 -4.47 9.93
CA LEU A 15 10.82 -4.73 11.37
C LEU A 15 9.40 -5.07 11.82
N PHE A 16 8.39 -4.35 11.35
CA PHE A 16 6.99 -4.65 11.65
C PHE A 16 6.55 -6.03 11.14
N GLN A 17 6.91 -6.37 9.89
CA GLN A 17 6.64 -7.71 9.32
C GLN A 17 7.34 -8.81 10.11
N THR A 18 8.56 -8.55 10.56
CA THR A 18 9.31 -9.47 11.43
C THR A 18 8.59 -9.68 12.77
N LEU A 19 8.06 -8.62 13.38
CA LEU A 19 7.29 -8.74 14.62
C LEU A 19 5.99 -9.51 14.42
N LEU A 20 5.26 -9.28 13.33
CA LEU A 20 4.04 -10.04 13.02
C LEU A 20 4.30 -11.53 12.86
N ARG A 21 5.44 -11.92 12.30
CA ARG A 21 5.86 -13.34 12.21
C ARG A 21 6.25 -13.94 13.56
N LYS A 22 6.78 -13.12 14.48
CA LYS A 22 7.21 -13.57 15.81
C LYS A 22 6.06 -13.75 16.79
N ILE A 23 4.96 -13.00 16.67
CA ILE A 23 3.82 -13.08 17.59
C ILE A 23 3.21 -14.50 17.68
N PRO A 24 2.90 -15.20 16.58
CA PRO A 24 2.43 -16.60 16.63
C PRO A 24 3.47 -17.60 17.15
N ALA A 25 4.76 -17.24 17.06
CA ALA A 25 5.89 -18.09 17.43
C ALA A 25 6.42 -17.80 18.83
N ALA A 26 5.76 -16.94 19.61
CA ALA A 26 6.17 -16.61 20.97
C ALA A 26 6.18 -17.87 21.84
N ALA A 27 7.29 -18.11 22.55
CA ALA A 27 7.45 -19.30 23.37
C ALA A 27 6.84 -19.13 24.78
N ASP A 28 6.70 -17.89 25.23
CA ASP A 28 6.22 -17.57 26.57
C ASP A 28 5.35 -16.29 26.58
N ARG A 29 4.67 -16.08 27.71
CA ARG A 29 3.76 -14.95 27.95
C ARG A 29 4.46 -13.60 27.77
N ARG A 30 5.72 -13.50 28.21
CA ARG A 30 6.49 -12.25 28.23
C ARG A 30 6.92 -11.85 26.82
N GLN A 31 7.40 -12.80 26.03
CA GLN A 31 7.74 -12.60 24.62
C GLN A 31 6.52 -12.14 23.81
N LEU A 32 5.34 -12.71 24.09
CA LEU A 32 4.11 -12.30 23.43
C LEU A 32 3.73 -10.85 23.79
N GLU A 33 3.87 -10.47 25.06
CA GLU A 33 3.60 -9.11 25.53
C GLU A 33 4.57 -8.10 24.92
N ASP A 34 5.87 -8.38 24.97
CA ASP A 34 6.92 -7.51 24.44
C ASP A 34 6.76 -7.29 22.93
N ALA A 35 6.54 -8.38 22.18
CA ALA A 35 6.35 -8.31 20.73
C ALA A 35 5.09 -7.51 20.36
N THR A 36 3.97 -7.74 21.06
CA THR A 36 2.70 -7.04 20.82
C THR A 36 2.81 -5.55 21.17
N CYS A 37 3.42 -5.22 22.31
CA CYS A 37 3.63 -3.84 22.74
C CYS A 37 4.56 -3.08 21.79
N ALA A 38 5.65 -3.71 21.33
CA ALA A 38 6.57 -3.13 20.35
C ALA A 38 5.86 -2.86 19.02
N ALA A 39 5.05 -3.81 18.52
CA ALA A 39 4.27 -3.64 17.30
C ALA A 39 3.27 -2.47 17.39
N LEU A 40 2.57 -2.34 18.53
CA LEU A 40 1.65 -1.23 18.78
C LEU A 40 2.38 0.13 18.81
N GLN A 41 3.52 0.20 19.51
CA GLN A 41 4.34 1.42 19.56
C GLN A 41 4.81 1.85 18.17
N LEU A 42 5.27 0.91 17.34
CA LEU A 42 5.70 1.19 15.97
C LEU A 42 4.56 1.69 15.08
N MET A 43 3.36 1.14 15.25
CA MET A 43 2.21 1.51 14.44
C MET A 43 1.62 2.86 14.84
N LEU A 44 1.63 3.19 16.14
CA LEU A 44 0.97 4.36 16.73
C LEU A 44 1.97 5.40 17.27
N ARG A 45 3.09 5.63 16.55
CA ARG A 45 4.14 6.59 16.95
C ARG A 45 3.69 8.07 17.00
N ARG A 46 2.51 8.42 16.48
CA ARG A 46 2.07 9.83 16.39
C ARG A 46 1.58 10.32 17.75
N THR A 47 1.85 11.58 18.06
CA THR A 47 1.40 12.24 19.30
C THR A 47 -0.12 12.16 19.50
N GLY A 48 -0.90 12.26 18.42
CA GLY A 48 -2.36 12.13 18.45
C GLY A 48 -2.91 10.72 18.71
N ASP A 49 -2.06 9.69 18.68
CA ASP A 49 -2.46 8.29 18.88
C ASP A 49 -2.10 7.78 20.29
N ARG A 50 -1.60 8.63 21.21
CA ARG A 50 -1.08 8.21 22.54
C ARG A 50 -2.15 7.57 23.42
N GLU A 51 -3.34 8.14 23.47
CA GLU A 51 -4.45 7.60 24.27
C GLU A 51 -4.93 6.25 23.72
N LEU A 52 -5.03 6.14 22.39
CA LEU A 52 -5.36 4.90 21.70
C LEU A 52 -4.28 3.83 21.96
N LEU A 53 -3.01 4.18 21.89
CA LEU A 53 -1.89 3.29 22.21
C LEU A 53 -1.98 2.78 23.66
N ALA A 54 -2.21 3.65 24.63
CA ALA A 54 -2.34 3.27 26.04
C ALA A 54 -3.58 2.38 26.29
N SER A 55 -4.69 2.62 25.59
CA SER A 55 -5.88 1.76 25.63
C SER A 55 -5.60 0.36 25.07
N LEU A 56 -4.98 0.29 23.90
CA LEU A 56 -4.65 -0.98 23.23
C LEU A 56 -3.59 -1.79 23.98
N GLN A 57 -2.60 -1.13 24.59
CA GLN A 57 -1.61 -1.80 25.45
C GLN A 57 -2.27 -2.39 26.70
N ARG A 58 -3.23 -1.70 27.32
CA ARG A 58 -4.00 -2.25 28.44
C ARG A 58 -4.81 -3.48 28.02
N GLN A 59 -5.49 -3.43 26.87
CA GLN A 59 -6.22 -4.58 26.34
C GLN A 59 -5.30 -5.77 26.02
N ALA A 60 -4.12 -5.52 25.44
CA ALA A 60 -3.14 -6.57 25.18
C ALA A 60 -2.67 -7.23 26.49
N ARG A 61 -2.37 -6.43 27.53
CA ARG A 61 -2.01 -6.96 28.85
C ARG A 61 -3.13 -7.74 29.52
N ASP A 62 -4.38 -7.36 29.32
CA ASP A 62 -5.54 -8.08 29.84
C ASP A 62 -5.70 -9.46 29.16
N ILE A 63 -5.62 -9.50 27.83
CA ILE A 63 -5.64 -10.75 27.04
C ILE A 63 -4.53 -11.70 27.51
N ILE A 64 -3.31 -11.19 27.64
CA ILE A 64 -2.13 -11.96 28.05
C ILE A 64 -2.17 -12.29 29.55
N GLY A 65 -2.77 -11.41 30.35
CA GLY A 65 -3.02 -11.54 31.78
C GLY A 65 -3.92 -12.71 32.14
N SER A 66 -4.91 -12.99 31.28
CA SER A 66 -5.84 -14.11 31.42
C SER A 66 -5.23 -15.49 31.18
N LEU A 67 -3.98 -15.57 30.71
CA LEU A 67 -3.32 -16.85 30.45
C LEU A 67 -2.84 -17.50 31.76
N PRO A 68 -2.98 -18.85 31.89
CA PRO A 68 -2.42 -19.58 33.02
C PRO A 68 -0.89 -19.40 33.07
N GLU A 69 -0.33 -19.39 34.29
CA GLU A 69 1.13 -19.35 34.45
C GLU A 69 1.78 -20.53 33.74
N THR A 70 2.87 -20.23 33.04
CA THR A 70 3.45 -21.03 31.96
C THR A 70 3.95 -22.39 32.46
N GLY A 71 3.07 -23.38 32.52
CA GLY A 71 3.43 -24.80 32.55
C GLY A 71 3.71 -25.30 31.13
N GLN A 72 4.57 -26.31 30.98
CA GLN A 72 4.85 -26.93 29.66
C GLN A 72 3.67 -27.75 29.10
N SER A 73 2.45 -27.57 29.62
CA SER A 73 1.31 -28.35 29.16
C SER A 73 0.95 -27.99 27.72
N GLU A 74 0.45 -28.99 26.99
CA GLU A 74 -0.07 -28.80 25.64
C GLU A 74 -1.21 -27.76 25.62
N ASP A 75 -2.04 -27.77 26.67
CA ASP A 75 -3.12 -26.80 26.86
C ASP A 75 -2.60 -25.37 26.98
N ALA A 76 -1.51 -25.14 27.72
CA ALA A 76 -0.89 -23.82 27.84
C ALA A 76 -0.38 -23.30 26.49
N ARG A 77 0.14 -24.19 25.63
CA ARG A 77 0.55 -23.83 24.26
C ARG A 77 -0.64 -23.50 23.37
N ALA A 78 -1.74 -24.25 23.49
CA ALA A 78 -2.97 -23.98 22.77
C ALA A 78 -3.58 -22.62 23.19
N ASP A 79 -3.57 -22.30 24.48
CA ASP A 79 -4.01 -21.02 25.02
C ASP A 79 -3.13 -19.86 24.56
N LEU A 80 -1.81 -20.05 24.53
CA LEU A 80 -0.88 -19.05 24.00
C LEU A 80 -1.14 -18.77 22.51
N ARG A 81 -1.40 -19.81 21.70
CA ARG A 81 -1.79 -19.64 20.29
C ARG A 81 -3.11 -18.87 20.16
N ARG A 82 -4.12 -19.20 20.96
CA ARG A 82 -5.40 -18.47 20.98
C ARG A 82 -5.21 -17.00 21.37
N ALA A 83 -4.41 -16.71 22.39
CA ALA A 83 -4.08 -15.35 22.80
C ALA A 83 -3.28 -14.59 21.73
N SER A 84 -2.35 -15.25 21.04
CA SER A 84 -1.61 -14.65 19.91
C SER A 84 -2.55 -14.22 18.79
N GLY A 85 -3.58 -15.03 18.47
CA GLY A 85 -4.62 -14.68 17.50
C GLY A 85 -5.40 -13.43 17.92
N ARG A 86 -5.82 -13.36 19.20
CA ARG A 86 -6.49 -12.17 19.75
C ARG A 86 -5.61 -10.92 19.70
N CYS A 87 -4.31 -11.04 19.97
CA CYS A 87 -3.36 -9.94 19.85
C CYS A 87 -3.21 -9.45 18.39
N ILE A 88 -3.19 -10.37 17.42
CA ILE A 88 -3.16 -10.02 16.00
C ILE A 88 -4.44 -9.28 15.59
N ASP A 89 -5.60 -9.71 16.06
CA ASP A 89 -6.86 -9.04 15.76
C ASP A 89 -6.93 -7.65 16.39
N LEU A 90 -6.34 -7.47 17.57
CA LEU A 90 -6.15 -6.17 18.20
C LEU A 90 -5.22 -5.25 17.38
N LEU A 91 -4.13 -5.78 16.80
CA LEU A 91 -3.29 -5.02 15.86
C LEU A 91 -4.06 -4.63 14.59
N LYS A 92 -4.90 -5.51 14.03
CA LYS A 92 -5.76 -5.18 12.89
C LYS A 92 -6.79 -4.09 13.24
N GLN A 93 -7.40 -4.16 14.42
CA GLN A 93 -8.33 -3.14 14.90
C GLN A 93 -7.63 -1.79 15.05
N ALA A 94 -6.45 -1.78 15.64
CA ALA A 94 -5.63 -0.58 15.78
C ALA A 94 -5.26 0.04 14.42
N LYS A 95 -4.99 -0.77 13.39
CA LYS A 95 -4.80 -0.30 12.00
C LYS A 95 -6.06 0.40 11.45
N LYS A 96 -7.26 -0.12 11.73
CA LYS A 96 -8.54 0.48 11.30
C LYS A 96 -8.86 1.78 12.03
N LEU A 97 -8.60 1.83 13.34
CA LEU A 97 -8.87 3.00 14.19
C LEU A 97 -7.89 4.15 13.95
N ARG A 98 -6.73 3.86 13.37
CA ARG A 98 -5.73 4.87 13.02
C ARG A 98 -6.31 5.82 11.97
N LYS A 99 -6.56 7.07 12.36
CA LYS A 99 -7.06 8.10 11.44
C LYS A 99 -6.09 8.24 10.25
N PRO A 100 -6.59 8.17 8.99
CA PRO A 100 -5.74 8.35 7.83
C PRO A 100 -5.04 9.70 7.92
N ARG A 101 -3.75 9.71 7.56
CA ARG A 101 -2.96 10.95 7.54
C ARG A 101 -3.73 11.96 6.66
N PRO A 102 -4.12 13.14 7.17
CA PRO A 102 -4.69 14.15 6.28
C PRO A 102 -3.67 14.38 5.16
N PRO A 103 -4.10 14.39 3.88
CA PRO A 103 -3.19 14.58 2.77
C PRO A 103 -2.41 15.88 3.01
N ARG A 104 -1.11 15.86 2.76
CA ARG A 104 -0.20 16.99 3.02
C ARG A 104 -0.64 18.26 2.28
N THR A 105 -1.45 18.13 1.22
CA THR A 105 -2.12 19.21 0.50
C THR A 105 -3.29 19.85 1.27
N ALA A 106 -3.96 19.12 2.17
CA ALA A 106 -5.02 19.67 3.02
C ALA A 106 -4.49 20.56 4.15
N ALA A 107 -3.20 20.43 4.53
CA ALA A 107 -2.57 21.38 5.44
C ALA A 107 -2.24 22.72 4.76
N ALA A 108 -1.86 22.69 3.47
CA ALA A 108 -1.68 23.90 2.67
C ALA A 108 -3.01 24.55 2.23
N ALA A 109 -4.08 23.77 2.07
CA ALA A 109 -5.42 24.29 1.76
C ALA A 109 -6.17 24.83 2.99
N ARG A 110 -5.70 24.56 4.21
CA ARG A 110 -6.40 24.92 5.45
C ARG A 110 -6.22 26.36 5.91
N GLU A 111 -5.43 27.17 5.22
CA GLU A 111 -5.28 28.59 5.55
C GLU A 111 -6.33 29.50 4.87
N LYS A 112 -7.18 28.98 3.97
CA LYS A 112 -8.18 29.80 3.24
C LYS A 112 -9.66 29.47 3.47
N GLY A 113 -10.01 28.60 4.40
CA GLY A 113 -11.39 28.08 4.51
C GLY A 113 -11.96 28.01 5.91
N ARG A 114 -11.86 29.07 6.72
CA ARG A 114 -12.59 29.19 7.98
C ARG A 114 -13.87 29.99 7.75
N LYS A 115 -14.93 29.36 7.24
CA LYS A 115 -16.32 29.82 7.36
C LYS A 115 -17.30 28.71 6.95
N SER A 116 -18.31 28.53 7.80
CA SER A 116 -19.53 27.71 7.67
C SER A 116 -19.35 26.19 7.78
N SER A 117 -20.32 25.40 8.23
CA SER A 117 -21.23 25.42 9.39
C SER A 117 -21.98 24.09 9.32
N GLN A 118 -22.27 23.49 10.48
CA GLN A 118 -23.39 22.58 10.72
C GLN A 118 -23.39 21.23 9.96
N ALA A 119 -23.14 20.14 10.68
CA ALA A 119 -24.19 19.30 11.28
C ALA A 119 -24.59 18.15 10.36
N VAL A 120 -23.95 16.99 10.53
CA VAL A 120 -24.56 15.71 10.13
C VAL A 120 -24.53 14.80 11.35
N LYS A 121 -25.74 14.61 11.89
CA LYS A 121 -26.05 13.73 13.01
C LYS A 121 -25.84 12.27 12.59
N ALA A 122 -25.46 11.47 13.57
CA ALA A 122 -25.29 10.03 13.48
C ALA A 122 -26.60 9.29 13.18
N ALA A 123 -26.50 8.21 12.43
CA ALA A 123 -27.35 7.01 12.56
C ALA A 123 -26.70 5.87 11.76
N PHE A 124 -26.08 4.90 12.44
CA PHE A 124 -25.90 3.56 11.88
C PHE A 124 -26.24 2.55 12.98
N GLY A 125 -27.41 1.96 12.81
CA GLY A 125 -27.94 0.89 13.65
C GLY A 125 -27.26 -0.44 13.35
N LEU A 126 -27.21 -1.25 14.40
CA LEU A 126 -26.91 -2.67 14.41
C LEU A 126 -27.97 -3.45 13.61
N ALA A 127 -27.54 -4.36 12.73
CA ALA A 127 -28.09 -5.72 12.53
C ALA A 127 -27.74 -6.25 11.13
N GLY A 128 -27.37 -7.53 11.05
CA GLY A 128 -27.31 -8.27 9.78
C GLY A 128 -26.01 -9.00 9.52
N ALA A 129 -25.66 -9.96 10.37
CA ALA A 129 -24.72 -11.01 10.02
C ALA A 129 -25.42 -12.02 9.11
N THR A 130 -24.92 -12.26 7.89
CA THR A 130 -24.70 -13.59 7.29
C THR A 130 -24.24 -13.49 5.82
N ALA A 131 -23.28 -14.35 5.46
CA ALA A 131 -22.87 -14.76 4.11
C ALA A 131 -21.92 -13.86 3.29
N PHE A 132 -20.60 -13.98 3.52
CA PHE A 132 -19.57 -13.89 2.46
C PHE A 132 -18.27 -14.60 2.90
N ILE A 133 -18.33 -15.92 3.12
CA ILE A 133 -17.14 -16.79 3.20
C ILE A 133 -17.01 -17.48 1.84
N ALA A 134 -16.51 -16.76 0.83
CA ALA A 134 -16.04 -17.33 -0.45
C ALA A 134 -15.20 -16.37 -1.31
N ALA A 135 -15.11 -15.06 -0.99
CA ALA A 135 -14.38 -14.08 -1.82
C ALA A 135 -13.17 -13.43 -1.11
N GLY A 136 -12.74 -13.95 0.05
CA GLY A 136 -11.72 -13.30 0.89
C GLY A 136 -10.26 -13.52 0.47
N ILE A 137 -9.99 -14.52 -0.37
CA ILE A 137 -8.61 -14.91 -0.72
C ILE A 137 -8.05 -14.11 -1.91
N TRP A 138 -8.88 -13.47 -2.72
CA TRP A 138 -8.42 -12.68 -3.87
C TRP A 138 -8.16 -11.19 -3.58
N LEU A 139 -8.61 -10.66 -2.44
CA LEU A 139 -8.50 -9.22 -2.13
C LEU A 139 -7.23 -8.80 -1.38
N TRP A 140 -6.34 -9.72 -1.02
CA TRP A 140 -5.15 -9.40 -0.21
C TRP A 140 -3.88 -9.06 -1.02
N GLN A 141 -3.89 -9.15 -2.35
CA GLN A 141 -2.72 -8.81 -3.17
C GLN A 141 -2.58 -7.31 -3.52
N VAL A 142 -3.56 -6.44 -3.19
CA VAL A 142 -3.59 -5.04 -3.68
C VAL A 142 -3.31 -4.00 -2.57
N THR A 143 -2.64 -4.33 -1.48
CA THR A 143 -2.35 -3.32 -0.42
C THR A 143 -0.93 -3.35 0.13
N ASP A 144 0.07 -3.39 -0.74
CA ASP A 144 1.41 -2.92 -0.37
C ASP A 144 2.05 -2.12 -1.51
N SER A 145 1.62 -0.87 -1.65
CA SER A 145 2.36 0.14 -2.43
C SER A 145 3.04 1.08 -1.45
N GLY A 146 4.35 0.93 -1.25
CA GLY A 146 5.19 2.13 -1.22
C GLY A 146 4.75 2.96 -2.43
N LYS A 147 4.41 4.24 -2.26
CA LYS A 147 3.64 5.00 -3.27
C LYS A 147 4.36 5.01 -4.62
N HIS A 148 4.12 4.00 -5.45
CA HIS A 148 4.63 3.91 -6.79
C HIS A 148 4.01 5.07 -7.56
N THR A 149 4.88 5.85 -8.18
CA THR A 149 4.54 7.06 -8.90
C THR A 149 4.53 6.76 -10.39
N ALA A 150 3.94 7.67 -11.16
CA ALA A 150 4.03 7.61 -12.62
C ALA A 150 5.49 7.68 -13.13
N ALA A 151 6.39 8.32 -12.36
CA ALA A 151 7.81 8.39 -12.70
C ALA A 151 8.50 7.02 -12.56
N ASP A 152 8.10 6.22 -11.57
CA ASP A 152 8.65 4.86 -11.40
C ASP A 152 8.26 3.97 -12.58
N LEU A 153 7.02 4.10 -13.07
CA LEU A 153 6.58 3.38 -14.27
C LEU A 153 7.32 3.85 -15.52
N ALA A 154 7.42 5.16 -15.76
CA ALA A 154 8.16 5.69 -16.90
C ALA A 154 9.64 5.25 -16.90
N HIS A 155 10.26 5.20 -15.72
CA HIS A 155 11.62 4.69 -15.56
C HIS A 155 11.72 3.18 -15.90
N GLN A 156 10.75 2.35 -15.49
CA GLN A 156 10.72 0.94 -15.89
C GLN A 156 10.58 0.75 -17.39
N PHE A 157 9.82 1.62 -18.08
CA PHE A 157 9.74 1.60 -19.53
C PHE A 157 11.11 1.86 -20.19
N GLU A 158 11.87 2.81 -19.67
CA GLU A 158 13.21 3.14 -20.16
C GLU A 158 14.20 1.99 -19.92
N LEU A 159 14.18 1.40 -18.72
CA LEU A 159 14.99 0.22 -18.40
C LEU A 159 14.64 -0.96 -19.31
N ALA A 160 13.35 -1.24 -19.48
CA ALA A 160 12.89 -2.31 -20.35
C ALA A 160 13.30 -2.09 -21.82
N ALA A 161 13.19 -0.84 -22.30
CA ALA A 161 13.66 -0.49 -23.65
C ALA A 161 15.18 -0.61 -23.81
N SER A 162 15.95 -0.46 -22.72
CA SER A 162 17.41 -0.65 -22.73
C SER A 162 17.85 -2.12 -22.68
N GLY A 163 16.90 -3.06 -22.61
CA GLY A 163 17.15 -4.51 -22.59
C GLY A 163 17.06 -5.14 -21.20
N GLU A 164 16.64 -4.40 -20.17
CA GLU A 164 16.37 -4.99 -18.86
C GLU A 164 15.09 -5.84 -18.90
N ASN A 165 15.18 -7.08 -18.41
CA ASN A 165 14.04 -8.00 -18.44
C ASN A 165 13.13 -7.76 -17.22
N ILE A 166 12.10 -6.93 -17.41
CA ILE A 166 11.08 -6.61 -16.41
C ILE A 166 9.75 -7.24 -16.86
N LEU A 167 9.28 -8.26 -16.14
CA LEU A 167 8.04 -8.99 -16.49
C LEU A 167 6.77 -8.37 -15.91
N VAL A 168 6.89 -7.65 -14.80
CA VAL A 168 5.77 -7.08 -14.04
C VAL A 168 6.14 -5.66 -13.63
N HIS A 169 5.29 -4.69 -13.94
CA HIS A 169 5.55 -3.30 -13.57
C HIS A 169 5.17 -3.00 -12.12
N VAL A 170 5.55 -1.82 -11.63
CA VAL A 170 5.33 -1.37 -10.24
C VAL A 170 3.88 -1.38 -9.73
N PHE A 171 2.89 -1.56 -10.60
CA PHE A 171 1.47 -1.64 -10.22
C PHE A 171 0.90 -3.06 -10.31
N GLY A 172 1.75 -4.07 -10.56
CA GLY A 172 1.37 -5.48 -10.56
C GLY A 172 0.81 -6.02 -11.88
N GLY A 173 0.73 -5.19 -12.93
CA GLY A 173 0.36 -5.64 -14.28
C GLY A 173 1.58 -6.14 -15.07
N PRO A 174 1.36 -6.90 -16.16
CA PRO A 174 2.43 -7.41 -16.99
C PRO A 174 3.11 -6.27 -17.75
N LEU A 175 4.43 -6.37 -17.89
CA LEU A 175 5.23 -5.51 -18.75
C LEU A 175 5.96 -6.38 -19.77
N ARG A 176 5.86 -6.02 -21.04
CA ARG A 176 6.40 -6.77 -22.17
C ARG A 176 7.21 -5.86 -23.06
N VAL A 177 8.26 -6.41 -23.63
CA VAL A 177 9.07 -5.74 -24.65
C VAL A 177 8.92 -6.51 -25.94
N GLU A 178 8.34 -5.87 -26.94
CA GLU A 178 8.19 -6.40 -28.30
C GLU A 178 9.20 -5.72 -29.21
N LYS A 179 9.96 -6.52 -29.95
CA LYS A 179 10.90 -6.02 -30.95
C LYS A 179 10.33 -6.32 -32.34
N LYS A 180 9.98 -5.26 -33.08
CA LYS A 180 9.46 -5.37 -34.44
C LYS A 180 10.44 -4.71 -35.41
N GLY A 181 11.38 -5.50 -35.92
CA GLY A 181 12.53 -5.00 -36.67
C GLY A 181 13.43 -4.16 -35.76
N ASP A 182 13.65 -2.90 -36.14
CA ASP A 182 14.46 -1.94 -35.36
C ASP A 182 13.64 -1.14 -34.34
N LEU A 183 12.32 -1.30 -34.33
CA LEU A 183 11.45 -0.65 -33.36
C LEU A 183 11.33 -1.51 -32.10
N ILE A 184 11.60 -0.88 -30.95
CA ILE A 184 11.38 -1.45 -29.62
C ILE A 184 10.06 -0.88 -29.10
N LEU A 185 9.10 -1.74 -28.81
CA LEU A 185 7.81 -1.36 -28.23
C LEU A 185 7.71 -1.97 -26.84
N VAL A 186 7.61 -1.12 -25.81
CA VAL A 186 7.35 -1.56 -24.44
C VAL A 186 5.86 -1.41 -24.17
N VAL A 187 5.22 -2.45 -23.65
CA VAL A 187 3.78 -2.51 -23.39
C VAL A 187 3.56 -2.86 -21.92
N ALA A 188 2.76 -2.06 -21.22
CA ALA A 188 2.28 -2.34 -19.87
C ALA A 188 0.74 -2.41 -19.86
N GLU A 189 0.20 -3.48 -19.30
CA GLU A 189 -1.26 -3.69 -19.21
C GLU A 189 -1.77 -3.42 -17.79
N LYS A 190 -3.06 -3.09 -17.64
CA LYS A 190 -3.70 -2.85 -16.33
C LYS A 190 -3.06 -1.68 -15.56
N VAL A 191 -2.69 -0.62 -16.26
CA VAL A 191 -2.16 0.59 -15.65
C VAL A 191 -3.32 1.42 -15.08
N PRO A 192 -3.31 1.80 -13.79
CA PRO A 192 -4.38 2.64 -13.24
C PRO A 192 -4.51 3.97 -13.99
N ALA A 193 -5.75 4.36 -14.32
CA ALA A 193 -6.04 5.53 -15.18
C ALA A 193 -5.31 6.82 -14.75
N ALA A 194 -5.32 7.12 -13.45
CA ALA A 194 -4.63 8.29 -12.89
C ALA A 194 -3.11 8.27 -13.13
N THR A 195 -2.49 7.08 -13.07
CA THR A 195 -1.07 6.90 -13.35
C THR A 195 -0.79 6.90 -14.85
N CYS A 196 -1.66 6.26 -15.64
CA CYS A 196 -1.57 6.20 -17.10
C CYS A 196 -1.38 7.59 -17.70
N VAL A 197 -2.23 8.57 -17.33
CA VAL A 197 -2.13 9.95 -17.85
C VAL A 197 -0.78 10.58 -17.57
N SER A 198 -0.30 10.45 -16.32
CA SER A 198 0.94 11.07 -15.88
C SER A 198 2.18 10.39 -16.49
N ALA A 199 2.16 9.06 -16.63
CA ALA A 199 3.25 8.29 -17.23
C ALA A 199 3.31 8.52 -18.74
N ALA A 200 2.16 8.47 -19.42
CA ALA A 200 2.03 8.78 -20.85
C ALA A 200 2.59 10.17 -21.17
N TRP A 201 2.29 11.18 -20.34
CA TRP A 201 2.82 12.53 -20.54
C TRP A 201 4.35 12.62 -20.43
N GLN A 202 4.97 11.83 -19.56
CA GLN A 202 6.43 11.77 -19.44
C GLN A 202 7.07 11.04 -20.62
N LEU A 203 6.49 9.90 -20.99
CA LEU A 203 6.97 9.05 -22.09
C LEU A 203 6.82 9.73 -23.46
N ALA A 204 5.75 10.49 -23.67
CA ALA A 204 5.49 11.23 -24.91
C ALA A 204 6.57 12.29 -25.23
N ARG A 205 7.37 12.71 -24.24
CA ARG A 205 8.50 13.63 -24.45
C ARG A 205 9.76 12.92 -24.94
N LYS A 206 9.83 11.61 -24.74
CA LYS A 206 10.99 10.76 -25.03
C LYS A 206 10.73 9.80 -26.19
N GLY A 207 9.52 9.77 -26.74
CA GLY A 207 9.12 8.83 -27.78
C GLY A 207 7.63 8.90 -28.10
N THR A 208 7.15 7.89 -28.82
CA THR A 208 5.76 7.78 -29.26
C THR A 208 4.99 6.90 -28.28
N VAL A 209 3.84 7.40 -27.80
CA VAL A 209 2.96 6.67 -26.86
C VAL A 209 1.68 6.26 -27.58
N SER A 210 1.21 5.05 -27.28
CA SER A 210 -0.12 4.55 -27.63
C SER A 210 -0.84 4.09 -26.37
N ILE A 211 -2.14 4.36 -26.28
CA ILE A 211 -3.00 3.94 -25.16
C ILE A 211 -4.15 3.13 -25.76
N ASN A 212 -4.41 1.94 -25.22
CA ASN A 212 -5.45 1.01 -25.69
C ASN A 212 -5.38 0.79 -27.21
N HIS A 213 -4.17 0.61 -27.74
CA HIS A 213 -3.89 0.44 -29.18
C HIS A 213 -4.16 1.67 -30.06
N VAL A 214 -4.59 2.80 -29.50
CA VAL A 214 -4.76 4.07 -30.22
C VAL A 214 -3.47 4.89 -30.10
N THR A 215 -2.90 5.31 -31.24
CA THR A 215 -1.74 6.21 -31.28
C THR A 215 -2.20 7.60 -31.70
N THR A 216 -2.04 8.59 -30.83
CA THR A 216 -2.44 9.97 -31.17
C THR A 216 -1.27 10.76 -31.72
N GLN A 217 -1.50 11.50 -32.81
CA GLN A 217 -0.48 12.41 -33.37
C GLN A 217 -0.28 13.67 -32.52
N ARG A 218 -1.30 14.05 -31.73
CA ARG A 218 -1.26 15.20 -30.82
C ARG A 218 -1.60 14.76 -29.41
N VAL A 219 -0.60 14.75 -28.54
CA VAL A 219 -0.77 14.41 -27.14
C VAL A 219 -1.23 15.66 -26.38
N THR A 220 -2.52 15.70 -26.01
CA THR A 220 -3.07 16.70 -25.09
C THR A 220 -3.47 16.05 -23.77
N ALA A 221 -3.45 16.81 -22.68
CA ALA A 221 -3.86 16.29 -21.36
C ALA A 221 -5.30 15.75 -21.36
N ALA A 222 -6.21 16.41 -22.11
CA ALA A 222 -7.59 15.97 -22.27
C ALA A 222 -7.66 14.63 -23.01
N SER A 223 -7.00 14.51 -24.17
CA SER A 223 -6.99 13.25 -24.95
C SER A 223 -6.39 12.09 -24.16
N LEU A 224 -5.32 12.32 -23.39
CA LEU A 224 -4.73 11.28 -22.54
C LEU A 224 -5.70 10.84 -21.43
N SER A 225 -6.38 11.80 -20.81
CA SER A 225 -7.36 11.51 -19.77
C SER A 225 -8.51 10.67 -20.30
N GLU A 226 -9.01 10.98 -21.50
CA GLU A 226 -10.09 10.24 -22.15
C GLU A 226 -9.65 8.80 -22.44
N MET A 227 -8.53 8.60 -23.15
CA MET A 227 -8.04 7.26 -23.49
C MET A 227 -7.70 6.42 -22.26
N CYS A 228 -7.09 7.00 -21.22
CA CYS A 228 -6.75 6.25 -20.02
C CYS A 228 -7.96 5.84 -19.16
N HIS A 229 -9.16 6.39 -19.39
CA HIS A 229 -10.40 6.05 -18.68
C HIS A 229 -11.40 5.28 -19.56
N GLU A 230 -11.05 4.94 -20.79
CA GLU A 230 -11.93 4.22 -21.71
C GLU A 230 -12.19 2.77 -21.23
N GLU A 231 -11.24 2.16 -20.53
CA GLU A 231 -11.34 0.80 -20.00
C GLU A 231 -11.40 0.79 -18.46
N ASP A 232 -12.39 0.08 -17.90
CA ASP A 232 -12.60 -0.02 -16.46
C ASP A 232 -11.52 -0.87 -15.74
N ASP A 233 -10.90 -1.82 -16.45
CA ASP A 233 -9.91 -2.77 -15.91
C ASP A 233 -8.46 -2.22 -15.90
N GLY A 234 -8.30 -0.95 -16.23
CA GLY A 234 -7.03 -0.24 -16.33
C GLY A 234 -6.49 -0.21 -17.76
N ALA A 235 -5.81 0.88 -18.10
CA ALA A 235 -5.38 1.15 -19.47
C ALA A 235 -4.16 0.31 -19.87
N THR A 236 -4.07 0.00 -21.16
CA THR A 236 -2.88 -0.57 -21.78
C THR A 236 -2.02 0.56 -22.36
N LEU A 237 -0.82 0.73 -21.81
CA LEU A 237 0.12 1.78 -22.23
C LEU A 237 1.25 1.15 -23.04
N ALA A 238 1.41 1.56 -24.28
CA ALA A 238 2.51 1.17 -25.15
C ALA A 238 3.40 2.37 -25.48
N TRP A 239 4.71 2.17 -25.55
CA TRP A 239 5.66 3.24 -25.84
C TRP A 239 6.85 2.74 -26.66
N SER A 240 7.26 3.54 -27.63
CA SER A 240 8.48 3.36 -28.41
C SER A 240 9.40 4.56 -28.20
N PRO A 241 10.68 4.36 -27.83
CA PRO A 241 11.64 5.45 -27.71
C PRO A 241 11.81 6.19 -29.03
N ALA A 242 12.04 7.50 -28.96
CA ALA A 242 12.41 8.28 -30.13
C ALA A 242 13.76 7.78 -30.68
N PRO A 243 13.94 7.71 -32.01
CA PRO A 243 15.24 7.38 -32.58
C PRO A 243 16.26 8.45 -32.15
N PRO A 244 17.54 8.06 -31.94
CA PRO A 244 18.58 9.02 -31.61
C PRO A 244 18.67 10.07 -32.71
N THR A 245 18.37 11.33 -32.36
CA THR A 245 18.57 12.45 -33.29
C THR A 245 20.08 12.67 -33.41
N ASN A 246 20.68 12.26 -34.52
CA ASN A 246 22.05 12.62 -34.86
C ASN A 246 22.09 14.15 -34.98
N LYS A 247 22.67 14.82 -33.99
CA LYS A 247 22.92 16.27 -34.00
C LYS A 247 24.40 16.51 -34.16
#